data_AF-F1LWN6-F1
#
_entry.id   AF-F1LWN6-F1
#
_cell.length_a   1.000
_cell.length_b   1.000
_cell.length_c   1.000
_cell.angle_alpha   90.00
_cell.angle_beta   90.00
_cell.angle_gamma   90.00
#
_symmetry.space_group_name_H-M   'P 1'
#
loop_
_entity.id
_entity.type
_entity.pdbx_description
1 polymer ?
#
loop_
_entity_poly.entity_id
_entity_poly.type
_entity_poly.pdbx_seq_one_letter_code
_entity_poly.pdbx_strand_id
1 'polypeptide(L)'
;MSKKRGLSGEEKRTRMMEIFFETKDVFQLKDLEKLAPKEKGITAMSVKEVLQSLVDDGMVDCERIGTSNYYWAFPSKALHARKRKLEALNSQLSEGSQKHADLQKSIEKARVGRQETEERAMLAKELSSFQDQRKKLKAEVEKYRECDPQVVEEIRQANKVAKEAANRWTDNIFAIKSWAKRKYGFEETKIDKNFGIPEDFDYVD
;
A
#
# COMPACT_ATOMS: atom_id res chain seq x y z
N MET A 1 26.98 47.67 -56.33
CA MET A 1 27.54 46.46 -55.67
C MET A 1 26.69 46.14 -54.45
N SER A 2 25.63 45.34 -54.59
CA SER A 2 24.83 44.88 -53.44
C SER A 2 25.70 43.95 -52.60
N LYS A 3 25.95 44.33 -51.34
CA LYS A 3 26.58 43.44 -50.36
C LYS A 3 25.72 42.18 -50.27
N LYS A 4 26.26 41.03 -50.71
CA LYS A 4 25.61 39.73 -50.59
C LYS A 4 25.23 39.54 -49.11
N ARG A 5 23.91 39.54 -48.85
CA ARG A 5 23.35 39.30 -47.52
C ARG A 5 23.87 37.95 -47.04
N GLY A 6 24.53 37.91 -45.88
CA GLY A 6 25.02 36.65 -45.31
C GLY A 6 23.85 35.70 -45.05
N LEU A 7 24.10 34.40 -45.17
CA LEU A 7 23.10 33.37 -44.86
C LEU A 7 22.61 33.53 -43.41
N SER A 8 21.29 33.57 -43.24
CA SER A 8 20.64 33.50 -41.94
C SER A 8 20.87 32.13 -41.28
N GLY A 9 20.62 32.04 -39.97
CA GLY A 9 20.77 30.78 -39.22
C GLY A 9 19.91 29.65 -39.81
N GLU A 10 18.66 29.92 -40.15
CA GLU A 10 17.75 28.96 -40.78
C GLU A 10 18.19 28.53 -42.17
N GLU A 11 18.69 29.45 -43.00
CA GLU A 11 19.21 29.09 -44.33
C GLU A 11 20.44 28.18 -44.19
N LYS A 12 21.32 28.44 -43.22
CA LYS A 12 22.46 27.55 -42.94
C LYS A 12 22.01 26.16 -42.50
N ARG A 13 20.99 26.07 -41.62
CA ARG A 13 20.41 24.79 -41.19
C ARG A 13 19.82 24.00 -42.36
N THR A 14 19.02 24.67 -43.19
CA THR A 14 18.39 24.07 -44.38
C THR A 14 19.45 23.54 -45.34
N ARG A 15 20.46 24.35 -45.66
CA ARG A 15 21.54 23.93 -46.55
C ARG A 15 22.41 22.82 -45.98
N MET A 16 22.64 22.82 -44.66
CA MET A 16 23.35 21.72 -44.01
C MET A 16 22.56 20.41 -44.13
N MET A 17 21.24 20.46 -43.94
CA MET A 17 20.36 19.30 -44.16
C MET A 17 20.38 18.80 -45.60
N GLU A 18 20.44 19.71 -46.59
CA GLU A 18 20.57 19.32 -48.00
C GLU A 18 21.82 18.48 -48.25
N ILE A 19 22.96 18.81 -47.63
CA ILE A 19 24.20 18.01 -47.77
C ILE A 19 23.91 16.56 -47.36
N PHE A 20 23.35 16.34 -46.17
CA PHE A 20 23.05 15.00 -45.69
C PHE A 20 22.04 14.26 -46.58
N PHE A 21 21.01 14.96 -47.08
CA PHE A 21 19.96 14.35 -47.88
C PHE A 21 20.38 14.06 -49.32
N GLU A 22 21.26 14.87 -49.89
CA GLU A 22 21.83 14.69 -51.22
C GLU A 22 22.89 13.58 -51.20
N THR A 23 23.84 13.62 -50.27
CA THR A 23 24.93 12.64 -50.19
C THR A 23 24.47 11.30 -49.63
N LYS A 24 23.52 11.32 -48.69
CA LYS A 24 23.05 10.14 -47.95
C LYS A 24 24.23 9.37 -47.34
N ASP A 25 25.16 10.10 -46.74
CA ASP A 25 26.38 9.56 -46.16
C ASP A 25 26.55 9.99 -44.69
N VAL A 26 27.47 9.34 -44.01
CA VAL A 26 27.85 9.58 -42.62
C VAL A 26 29.14 10.40 -42.59
N PHE A 27 29.15 11.50 -41.84
CA PHE A 27 30.28 12.43 -41.80
C PHE A 27 30.87 12.56 -40.40
N GLN A 28 32.18 12.83 -40.35
CA GLN A 28 32.79 13.41 -39.17
C GLN A 28 32.70 14.95 -39.23
N LEU A 29 32.84 15.61 -38.07
CA LEU A 29 32.84 17.08 -38.01
C LEU A 29 33.89 17.68 -38.96
N LYS A 30 35.09 17.09 -39.04
CA LYS A 30 36.18 17.54 -39.91
C LYS A 30 35.83 17.47 -41.40
N ASP A 31 34.96 16.55 -41.80
CA ASP A 31 34.52 16.41 -43.18
C ASP A 31 33.51 17.49 -43.52
N LEU A 32 32.53 17.72 -42.63
CA LEU A 32 31.52 18.77 -42.77
C LEU A 32 32.15 20.18 -42.75
N GLU A 33 33.19 20.39 -41.95
CA GLU A 33 33.94 21.66 -41.92
C GLU A 33 34.61 21.99 -43.28
N LYS A 34 34.86 20.98 -44.13
CA LYS A 34 35.37 21.17 -45.49
C LYS A 34 34.26 21.23 -46.54
N LEU A 35 33.26 20.36 -46.41
CA LEU A 35 32.18 20.19 -47.40
C LEU A 35 31.18 21.36 -47.35
N ALA A 36 30.74 21.77 -46.17
CA ALA A 36 29.69 22.77 -46.01
C ALA A 36 30.06 24.17 -46.52
N PRO A 37 31.30 24.67 -46.32
CA PRO A 37 31.73 25.91 -46.96
C PRO A 37 31.86 25.78 -48.48
N LYS A 38 32.35 24.64 -48.97
CA LYS A 38 32.63 24.42 -50.39
C LYS A 38 31.36 24.30 -51.23
N GLU A 39 30.40 23.50 -50.80
CA GLU A 39 29.21 23.19 -51.61
C GLU A 39 28.04 24.12 -51.34
N LYS A 40 27.84 24.50 -50.07
CA LYS A 40 26.65 25.24 -49.64
C LYS A 40 26.93 26.66 -49.15
N GLY A 41 28.20 27.08 -49.11
CA GLY A 41 28.61 28.43 -48.73
C GLY A 41 28.44 28.75 -47.24
N ILE A 42 28.34 27.74 -46.38
CA ILE A 42 28.25 27.93 -44.92
C ILE A 42 29.62 28.34 -44.40
N THR A 43 29.72 29.43 -43.63
CA THR A 43 31.00 29.88 -43.07
C THR A 43 31.60 28.81 -42.15
N ALA A 44 32.87 28.45 -42.35
CA ALA A 44 33.55 27.37 -41.60
C ALA A 44 33.39 27.49 -40.08
N MET A 45 33.52 28.70 -39.51
CA MET A 45 33.35 28.94 -38.08
C MET A 45 31.93 28.63 -37.55
N SER A 46 30.91 28.65 -38.42
CA SER A 46 29.52 28.38 -38.04
C SER A 46 29.07 26.94 -38.30
N VAL A 47 29.87 26.11 -38.96
CA VAL A 47 29.49 24.72 -39.30
C VAL A 47 29.17 23.93 -38.04
N LYS A 48 30.02 24.01 -37.02
CA LYS A 48 29.85 23.29 -35.76
C LYS A 48 28.57 23.71 -35.02
N GLU A 49 28.31 25.02 -34.94
CA GLU A 49 27.12 25.57 -34.28
C GLU A 49 25.83 25.16 -35.00
N VAL A 50 25.82 25.28 -36.34
CA VAL A 50 24.67 24.89 -37.17
C VAL A 50 24.41 23.39 -37.05
N LEU A 51 25.47 22.56 -37.11
CA LEU A 51 25.36 21.12 -36.93
C LEU A 51 24.79 20.77 -35.56
N GLN A 52 25.31 21.38 -34.49
CA GLN A 52 24.83 21.14 -33.14
C GLN A 52 23.34 21.51 -33.01
N SER A 53 22.91 22.65 -33.56
CA SER A 53 21.49 23.04 -33.56
C SER A 53 20.58 22.06 -34.30
N LEU A 54 21.09 21.34 -35.30
CA LEU A 54 20.35 20.30 -36.02
C LEU A 54 20.29 18.98 -35.24
N VAL A 55 21.35 18.66 -34.51
CA VAL A 55 21.40 17.51 -33.61
C VAL A 55 20.47 17.71 -32.41
N ASP A 56 20.48 18.90 -31.81
CA ASP A 56 19.65 19.24 -30.65
C ASP A 56 18.14 19.15 -30.99
N ASP A 57 17.77 19.55 -32.21
CA ASP A 57 16.38 19.42 -32.72
C ASP A 57 16.07 18.02 -33.29
N GLY A 58 17.00 17.07 -33.20
CA GLY A 58 16.83 15.68 -33.65
C GLY A 58 16.77 15.47 -35.17
N MET A 59 17.07 16.51 -35.96
CA MET A 59 17.07 16.47 -37.43
C MET A 59 18.27 15.70 -37.98
N VAL A 60 19.41 15.82 -37.31
CA VAL A 60 20.64 15.07 -37.59
C VAL A 60 20.91 14.12 -36.42
N ASP A 61 21.19 12.85 -36.72
CA ASP A 61 21.67 11.91 -35.71
C ASP A 61 23.15 12.13 -35.44
N CYS A 62 23.54 11.96 -34.18
CA CYS A 62 24.92 11.95 -33.74
C CYS A 62 25.15 10.71 -32.89
N GLU A 63 26.19 9.94 -33.21
CA GLU A 63 26.62 8.79 -32.41
C GLU A 63 28.12 8.82 -32.21
N ARG A 64 28.56 8.45 -30.99
CA ARG A 64 29.97 8.39 -30.66
C ARG A 64 30.48 6.97 -30.85
N ILE A 65 31.40 6.79 -31.79
CA ILE A 65 32.06 5.51 -32.05
C ILE A 65 33.56 5.68 -31.77
N GLY A 66 34.02 5.06 -30.68
CA GLY A 66 35.37 5.23 -30.17
C GLY A 66 35.66 6.65 -29.71
N THR A 67 36.64 7.30 -30.34
CA THR A 67 37.05 8.68 -30.03
C THR A 67 36.38 9.73 -30.92
N SER A 68 35.59 9.31 -31.91
CA SER A 68 35.01 10.20 -32.94
C SER A 68 33.48 10.21 -32.88
N ASN A 69 32.90 11.38 -33.15
CA ASN A 69 31.46 11.54 -33.33
C ASN A 69 31.13 11.48 -34.83
N TYR A 70 30.10 10.73 -35.16
CA TYR A 70 29.59 10.52 -36.52
C TYR A 70 28.21 11.15 -36.64
N TYR A 71 27.99 11.89 -37.72
CA TYR A 71 26.76 12.63 -37.97
C TYR A 71 26.12 12.16 -39.27
N TRP A 72 24.81 11.95 -39.28
CA TRP A 72 24.08 11.60 -40.50
C TRP A 72 22.62 12.04 -40.42
N ALA A 73 22.00 12.23 -41.59
CA ALA A 73 20.56 12.39 -41.69
C ALA A 73 20.06 11.76 -42.99
N PHE A 74 19.10 10.84 -42.89
CA PHE A 74 18.49 10.19 -44.06
C PHE A 74 17.07 10.71 -44.27
N PRO A 75 16.65 10.99 -45.52
CA PRO A 75 15.29 11.45 -45.82
C PRO A 75 14.19 10.51 -45.30
N SER A 76 14.47 9.20 -45.21
CA SER A 76 13.52 8.19 -44.75
C SER A 76 13.34 8.16 -43.23
N LYS A 77 14.23 8.77 -42.45
CA LYS A 77 14.22 8.71 -40.97
C LYS A 77 12.90 9.20 -40.39
N ALA A 78 12.43 10.37 -40.82
CA ALA A 78 11.17 10.96 -40.32
C ALA A 78 9.97 10.06 -40.63
N LEU A 79 9.94 9.46 -41.82
CA LEU A 79 8.90 8.51 -42.21
C LEU A 79 8.94 7.24 -41.35
N HIS A 80 10.11 6.65 -41.14
CA HIS A 80 10.25 5.45 -40.31
C HIS A 80 9.94 5.72 -38.83
N ALA A 81 10.33 6.89 -38.30
CA ALA A 81 9.98 7.29 -36.94
C ALA A 81 8.46 7.40 -36.76
N ARG A 82 7.77 8.05 -37.70
CA ARG A 82 6.30 8.16 -37.69
C ARG A 82 5.62 6.81 -37.84
N LYS A 83 6.09 5.93 -38.74
CA LYS A 83 5.55 4.57 -38.89
C LYS A 83 5.68 3.75 -37.61
N ARG A 84 6.88 3.71 -37.00
CA ARG A 84 7.10 3.03 -35.72
C ARG A 84 6.20 3.58 -34.61
N LYS A 85 6.04 4.91 -34.55
CA LYS A 85 5.15 5.53 -33.56
C LYS A 85 3.69 5.15 -33.78
N LEU A 86 3.25 5.09 -35.04
CA LEU A 86 1.90 4.67 -35.41
C LEU A 86 1.65 3.20 -35.06
N GLU A 87 2.59 2.31 -35.36
CA GLU A 87 2.52 0.89 -34.98
C GLU A 87 2.43 0.72 -33.46
N ALA A 88 3.27 1.43 -32.70
CA ALA A 88 3.24 1.40 -31.24
C ALA A 88 1.89 1.90 -30.68
N LEU A 89 1.37 3.00 -31.21
CA LEU A 89 0.07 3.54 -30.81
C LEU A 89 -1.09 2.59 -31.17
N ASN A 90 -1.04 1.94 -32.32
CA ASN A 90 -2.04 0.94 -32.70
C ASN A 90 -2.01 -0.28 -31.80
N SER A 91 -0.81 -0.76 -31.40
CA SER A 91 -0.70 -1.86 -30.43
C SER A 91 -1.31 -1.45 -29.09
N GLN A 92 -0.98 -0.27 -28.59
CA GLN A 92 -1.53 0.26 -27.33
C GLN A 92 -3.06 0.41 -27.39
N LEU A 93 -3.59 0.90 -28.52
CA LEU A 93 -5.03 1.03 -28.72
C LEU A 93 -5.72 -0.33 -28.73
N SER A 94 -5.15 -1.32 -29.41
CA SER A 94 -5.66 -2.69 -29.47
C SER A 94 -5.68 -3.34 -28.08
N GLU A 95 -4.57 -3.28 -27.35
CA GLU A 95 -4.46 -3.79 -25.99
C GLU A 95 -5.43 -3.09 -25.03
N GLY A 96 -5.55 -1.77 -25.13
CA GLY A 96 -6.49 -0.98 -24.32
C GLY A 96 -7.94 -1.35 -24.60
N SER A 97 -8.30 -1.51 -25.89
CA SER A 97 -9.64 -1.89 -26.31
C SER A 97 -10.01 -3.30 -25.83
N GLN A 98 -9.07 -4.24 -25.92
CA GLN A 98 -9.27 -5.61 -25.42
C GLN A 98 -9.48 -5.62 -23.90
N LYS A 99 -8.62 -4.93 -23.14
CA LYS A 99 -8.78 -4.79 -21.68
C LYS A 99 -10.12 -4.16 -21.31
N HIS A 100 -10.55 -3.14 -22.03
CA HIS A 100 -11.85 -2.52 -21.81
C HIS A 100 -13.00 -3.51 -22.04
N ALA A 101 -12.98 -4.26 -23.14
CA ALA A 101 -13.99 -5.28 -23.43
C ALA A 101 -14.05 -6.38 -22.35
N ASP A 102 -12.89 -6.83 -21.86
CA ASP A 102 -12.82 -7.85 -20.82
C ASP A 102 -13.31 -7.33 -19.46
N LEU A 103 -12.98 -6.08 -19.11
CA LEU A 103 -13.51 -5.42 -17.92
C LEU A 103 -15.04 -5.25 -18.00
N GLN A 104 -15.58 -4.84 -19.14
CA GLN A 104 -17.03 -4.76 -19.33
C GLN A 104 -17.72 -6.10 -19.14
N LYS A 105 -17.17 -7.19 -19.70
CA LYS A 105 -17.69 -8.55 -19.47
C LYS A 105 -17.63 -8.94 -17.99
N SER A 106 -16.56 -8.58 -17.28
CA SER A 106 -16.41 -8.86 -15.85
C SER A 106 -17.44 -8.10 -15.01
N ILE A 107 -17.67 -6.82 -15.32
CA ILE A 107 -18.71 -6.00 -14.68
C ILE A 107 -20.09 -6.62 -14.91
N GLU A 108 -20.41 -7.03 -16.14
CA GLU A 108 -21.70 -7.63 -16.45
C GLU A 108 -21.91 -8.94 -15.68
N LYS A 109 -20.89 -9.82 -15.64
CA LYS A 109 -20.93 -11.04 -14.81
C LYS A 109 -21.13 -10.74 -13.32
N ALA A 110 -20.49 -9.69 -12.80
CA ALA A 110 -20.59 -9.30 -11.40
C ALA A 110 -21.94 -8.64 -11.03
N ARG A 111 -22.63 -8.05 -12.02
CA ARG A 111 -23.97 -7.44 -11.87
C ARG A 111 -25.08 -8.49 -11.75
N VAL A 112 -24.93 -9.64 -12.39
CA VAL A 112 -25.87 -10.76 -12.24
C VAL A 112 -25.92 -11.17 -10.75
N GLY A 113 -27.10 -11.09 -10.14
CA GLY A 113 -27.32 -11.36 -8.71
C GLY A 113 -26.94 -10.21 -7.77
N ARG A 114 -26.42 -9.09 -8.29
CA ARG A 114 -26.18 -7.83 -7.58
C ARG A 114 -26.85 -6.66 -8.27
N GLN A 115 -28.04 -6.88 -8.79
CA GLN A 115 -28.83 -5.77 -9.33
C GLN A 115 -29.19 -4.80 -8.20
N GLU A 116 -29.22 -3.51 -8.53
CA GLU A 116 -29.72 -2.48 -7.62
C GLU A 116 -31.24 -2.50 -7.67
N THR A 117 -31.83 -3.36 -6.84
CA THR A 117 -33.28 -3.44 -6.62
C THR A 117 -33.62 -2.80 -5.28
N GLU A 118 -34.86 -2.31 -5.14
CA GLU A 118 -35.38 -1.84 -3.85
C GLU A 118 -35.32 -2.94 -2.79
N GLU A 119 -35.61 -4.18 -3.17
CA GLU A 119 -35.48 -5.36 -2.31
C GLU A 119 -34.07 -5.51 -1.75
N ARG A 120 -33.04 -5.37 -2.59
CA ARG A 120 -31.64 -5.45 -2.13
C ARG A 120 -31.30 -4.32 -1.17
N ALA A 121 -31.78 -3.10 -1.43
CA ALA A 121 -31.57 -1.97 -0.54
C ALA A 121 -32.24 -2.18 0.83
N MET A 122 -33.46 -2.74 0.83
CA MET A 122 -34.16 -3.10 2.06
C MET A 122 -33.44 -4.20 2.83
N LEU A 123 -33.06 -5.30 2.17
CA LEU A 123 -32.30 -6.40 2.79
C LEU A 123 -30.95 -5.94 3.35
N ALA A 124 -30.25 -5.04 2.67
CA ALA A 124 -29.00 -4.46 3.18
C ALA A 124 -29.23 -3.65 4.46
N LYS A 125 -30.33 -2.89 4.53
CA LYS A 125 -30.72 -2.12 5.71
C LYS A 125 -31.13 -3.03 6.87
N GLU A 126 -31.92 -4.07 6.61
CA GLU A 126 -32.30 -5.08 7.60
C GLU A 126 -31.08 -5.81 8.15
N LEU A 127 -30.17 -6.24 7.27
CA LEU A 127 -28.93 -6.89 7.67
C LEU A 127 -28.11 -6.00 8.61
N SER A 128 -27.98 -4.71 8.29
CA SER A 128 -27.30 -3.74 9.16
C SER A 128 -28.00 -3.65 10.53
N SER A 129 -29.33 -3.54 10.54
CA SER A 129 -30.12 -3.48 11.77
C SER A 129 -29.94 -4.74 12.64
N PHE A 130 -29.99 -5.93 12.04
CA PHE A 130 -29.78 -7.19 12.76
C PHE A 130 -28.34 -7.35 13.26
N GLN A 131 -27.34 -6.85 12.53
CA GLN A 131 -25.96 -6.83 12.99
C GLN A 131 -25.80 -5.96 14.24
N ASP A 132 -26.43 -4.78 14.27
CA ASP A 132 -26.44 -3.90 15.42
C ASP A 132 -27.18 -4.50 16.62
N GLN A 133 -28.35 -5.11 16.38
CA GLN A 133 -29.10 -5.82 17.43
C GLN A 133 -28.28 -6.97 18.01
N ARG A 134 -27.66 -7.79 17.16
CA ARG A 134 -26.77 -8.88 17.59
C ARG A 134 -25.61 -8.35 18.42
N LYS A 135 -25.03 -7.21 18.05
CA LYS A 135 -23.94 -6.59 18.81
C LYS A 135 -24.42 -6.15 20.20
N LYS A 136 -25.60 -5.51 20.29
CA LYS A 136 -26.21 -5.09 21.56
C LYS A 136 -26.51 -6.29 22.46
N LEU A 137 -27.18 -7.31 21.93
CA LEU A 137 -27.53 -8.52 22.68
C LEU A 137 -26.29 -9.27 23.17
N LYS A 138 -25.25 -9.39 22.34
CA LYS A 138 -23.97 -9.97 22.78
C LYS A 138 -23.34 -9.19 23.93
N ALA A 139 -23.35 -7.86 23.85
CA ALA A 139 -22.82 -7.02 24.93
C ALA A 139 -23.66 -7.12 26.21
N GLU A 140 -24.98 -7.31 26.08
CA GLU A 140 -25.88 -7.51 27.20
C GLU A 140 -25.68 -8.87 27.87
N VAL A 141 -25.57 -9.95 27.09
CA VAL A 141 -25.26 -11.29 27.61
C VAL A 141 -23.92 -11.30 28.35
N GLU A 142 -22.89 -10.63 27.82
CA GLU A 142 -21.58 -10.59 28.50
C GLU A 142 -21.65 -9.91 29.87
N LYS A 143 -22.52 -8.91 30.07
CA LYS A 143 -22.70 -8.27 31.39
C LYS A 143 -23.21 -9.24 32.45
N TYR A 144 -23.95 -10.26 32.05
CA TYR A 144 -24.56 -11.23 32.96
C TYR A 144 -23.81 -12.56 33.03
N ARG A 145 -22.59 -12.60 32.51
CA ARG A 145 -21.79 -13.83 32.44
C ARG A 145 -21.53 -14.48 33.80
N GLU A 146 -21.30 -13.67 34.84
CA GLU A 146 -21.09 -14.18 36.21
C GLU A 146 -22.40 -14.57 36.92
N CYS A 147 -23.54 -14.19 36.35
CA CYS A 147 -24.87 -14.56 36.85
C CYS A 147 -25.43 -15.81 36.16
N ASP A 148 -24.60 -16.55 35.41
CA ASP A 148 -25.00 -17.83 34.85
C ASP A 148 -25.44 -18.77 35.99
N PRO A 149 -26.65 -19.35 35.93
CA PRO A 149 -27.14 -20.26 36.95
C PRO A 149 -26.15 -21.39 37.30
N GLN A 150 -25.39 -21.89 36.33
CA GLN A 150 -24.37 -22.92 36.58
C GLN A 150 -23.20 -22.36 37.40
N VAL A 151 -22.69 -21.18 37.04
CA VAL A 151 -21.60 -20.51 37.77
C VAL A 151 -22.04 -20.14 39.19
N VAL A 152 -23.27 -19.63 39.35
CA VAL A 152 -23.84 -19.30 40.66
C VAL A 152 -23.98 -20.55 41.52
N GLU A 153 -24.42 -21.67 40.94
CA GLU A 153 -24.55 -22.92 41.69
C GLU A 153 -23.19 -23.50 42.07
N GLU A 154 -22.17 -23.43 41.20
CA GLU A 154 -20.80 -23.79 41.53
C GLU A 154 -20.25 -22.96 42.71
N ILE A 155 -20.48 -21.64 42.71
CA ILE A 155 -20.10 -20.76 43.83
C ILE A 155 -20.84 -21.17 45.10
N ARG A 156 -22.13 -21.50 45.03
CA ARG A 156 -22.91 -21.97 46.21
C ARG A 156 -22.37 -23.27 46.78
N GLN A 157 -22.05 -24.24 45.93
CA GLN A 157 -21.47 -25.52 46.38
C GLN A 157 -20.07 -25.31 46.99
N ALA A 158 -19.25 -24.46 46.37
CA ALA A 158 -17.95 -24.09 46.93
C ALA A 158 -18.08 -23.40 48.30
N ASN A 159 -19.05 -22.48 48.44
CA ASN A 159 -19.34 -21.81 49.71
C ASN A 159 -19.80 -22.79 50.78
N LYS A 160 -20.61 -23.80 50.42
CA LYS A 160 -21.03 -24.85 51.36
C LYS A 160 -19.82 -25.63 51.90
N VAL A 161 -18.93 -26.07 51.02
CA VAL A 161 -17.70 -26.79 51.41
C VAL A 161 -16.78 -25.90 52.24
N ALA A 162 -16.62 -24.63 51.87
CA ALA A 162 -15.81 -23.68 52.62
C ALA A 162 -16.36 -23.42 54.02
N LYS A 163 -17.68 -23.27 54.15
CA LYS A 163 -18.38 -23.11 55.43
C LYS A 163 -18.22 -24.33 56.33
N GLU A 164 -18.44 -25.54 55.79
CA GLU A 164 -18.21 -26.80 56.52
C GLU A 164 -16.75 -26.92 56.98
N ALA A 165 -15.79 -26.55 56.11
CA ALA A 165 -14.37 -26.58 56.43
C ALA A 165 -14.01 -25.57 57.53
N ALA A 166 -14.56 -24.34 57.48
CA ALA A 166 -14.36 -23.31 58.48
C ALA A 166 -14.90 -23.77 59.85
N ASN A 167 -16.13 -24.26 59.89
CA ASN A 167 -16.76 -24.75 61.13
C ASN A 167 -16.01 -25.94 61.73
N ARG A 168 -15.47 -26.85 60.90
CA ARG A 168 -14.60 -27.93 61.38
C ARG A 168 -13.30 -27.41 62.02
N TRP A 169 -12.73 -26.31 61.51
CA TRP A 169 -11.57 -25.68 62.15
C TRP A 169 -11.98 -24.95 63.43
N THR A 170 -13.16 -24.34 63.49
CA THR A 170 -13.76 -23.80 64.72
C THR A 170 -13.88 -24.88 65.79
N ASP A 171 -14.42 -26.06 65.45
CA ASP A 171 -14.49 -27.23 66.34
C ASP A 171 -13.10 -27.62 66.87
N ASN A 172 -12.12 -27.73 65.98
CA ASN A 172 -10.75 -28.09 66.34
C ASN A 172 -10.13 -27.06 67.30
N ILE A 173 -10.37 -25.76 67.09
CA ILE A 173 -9.90 -24.70 67.98
C ILE A 173 -10.54 -24.84 69.36
N PHE A 174 -11.86 -25.01 69.44
CA PHE A 174 -12.55 -25.20 70.72
C PHE A 174 -12.12 -26.48 71.45
N ALA A 175 -11.86 -27.57 70.72
CA ALA A 175 -11.36 -28.81 71.29
C ALA A 175 -9.96 -28.63 71.89
N ILE A 176 -9.05 -27.95 71.19
CA ILE A 176 -7.69 -27.67 71.67
C ILE A 176 -7.72 -26.74 72.89
N LYS A 177 -8.54 -25.67 72.86
CA LYS A 177 -8.75 -24.77 74.01
C LYS A 177 -9.20 -25.56 75.24
N SER A 178 -10.24 -26.38 75.09
CA SER A 178 -10.81 -27.19 76.16
C SER A 178 -9.79 -28.20 76.72
N TRP A 179 -9.01 -28.84 75.86
CA TRP A 179 -7.96 -29.78 76.27
C TRP A 179 -6.80 -29.09 77.00
N ALA A 180 -6.33 -27.95 76.49
CA ALA A 180 -5.25 -27.18 77.09
C ALA A 180 -5.62 -26.66 78.50
N LYS A 181 -6.85 -26.16 78.65
CA LYS A 181 -7.43 -25.79 79.94
C LYS A 181 -7.47 -26.96 80.91
N ARG A 182 -7.94 -28.14 80.46
CA ARG A 182 -8.06 -29.33 81.32
C ARG A 182 -6.71 -29.94 81.71
N LYS A 183 -5.76 -30.01 80.78
CA LYS A 183 -4.48 -30.71 80.99
C LYS A 183 -3.43 -29.85 81.68
N TYR A 184 -3.38 -28.56 81.38
CA TYR A 184 -2.35 -27.65 81.87
C TYR A 184 -2.88 -26.55 82.79
N GLY A 185 -4.20 -26.45 83.00
CA GLY A 185 -4.81 -25.44 83.86
C GLY A 185 -4.77 -24.03 83.27
N PHE A 186 -4.60 -23.88 81.95
CA PHE A 186 -4.57 -22.56 81.32
C PHE A 186 -5.93 -21.87 81.35
N GLU A 187 -5.93 -20.58 81.66
CA GLU A 187 -7.11 -19.72 81.54
C GLU A 187 -7.42 -19.46 80.06
N GLU A 188 -8.68 -19.64 79.71
CA GLU A 188 -9.19 -19.55 78.35
C GLU A 188 -8.96 -18.17 77.72
N THR A 189 -9.15 -17.11 78.51
CA THR A 189 -8.90 -15.71 78.11
C THR A 189 -7.43 -15.43 77.77
N LYS A 190 -6.48 -16.14 78.40
CA LYS A 190 -5.05 -16.03 78.05
C LYS A 190 -4.74 -16.76 76.76
N ILE A 191 -5.39 -17.90 76.50
CA ILE A 191 -5.25 -18.63 75.23
C ILE A 191 -5.79 -17.74 74.10
N ASP A 192 -6.99 -17.19 74.26
CA ASP A 192 -7.62 -16.35 73.26
C ASP A 192 -6.80 -15.10 72.94
N LYS A 193 -6.32 -14.41 73.97
CA LYS A 193 -5.45 -13.25 73.80
C LYS A 193 -4.12 -13.59 73.10
N ASN A 194 -3.52 -14.75 73.41
CA ASN A 194 -2.23 -15.14 72.83
C ASN A 194 -2.33 -15.60 71.38
N PHE A 195 -3.44 -16.23 70.99
CA PHE A 195 -3.68 -16.71 69.63
C PHE A 195 -4.55 -15.76 68.80
N GLY A 196 -4.94 -14.61 69.35
CA GLY A 196 -5.74 -13.61 68.66
C GLY A 196 -7.15 -14.09 68.31
N ILE A 197 -7.75 -14.94 69.15
CA ILE A 197 -9.12 -15.44 68.96
C ILE A 197 -10.09 -14.35 69.45
N PRO A 198 -10.94 -13.80 68.57
CA PRO A 198 -11.94 -12.81 68.95
C PRO A 198 -12.96 -13.33 69.97
N GLU A 199 -13.58 -12.43 70.73
CA GLU A 199 -14.62 -12.80 71.72
C GLU A 199 -15.92 -13.29 71.05
N ASP A 200 -16.18 -12.83 69.83
CA ASP A 200 -17.30 -13.22 68.97
C ASP A 200 -16.95 -14.38 68.03
N PHE A 201 -15.82 -15.06 68.25
CA PHE A 201 -15.44 -16.20 67.43
C PHE A 201 -16.39 -17.37 67.64
N ASP A 202 -17.21 -17.63 66.62
CA ASP A 202 -18.19 -18.70 66.61
C ASP A 202 -18.29 -19.35 65.22
N TYR A 203 -19.20 -20.31 65.07
CA TYR A 203 -19.52 -20.93 63.78
C TYR A 203 -20.02 -19.89 62.77
N VAL A 204 -19.65 -20.11 61.51
CA VAL A 204 -20.18 -19.35 60.38
C VAL A 204 -21.57 -19.90 60.02
N ASP A 205 -22.54 -18.99 59.91
CA ASP A 205 -23.94 -19.21 59.50
C ASP A 205 -24.19 -19.24 57.99
#